data_AF-A0A7X7MNS5-F1
#
_entry.id   AF-A0A7X7MNS5-F1
#
_cell.length_a   1.000
_cell.length_b   1.000
_cell.length_c   1.000
_cell.angle_alpha   90.00
_cell.angle_beta   90.00
_cell.angle_gamma   90.00
#
_symmetry.space_group_name_H-M   'P 1'
#
loop_
_entity.id
_entity.type
_entity.pdbx_description
1 polymer ?
#
loop_
_entity_poly.entity_id
_entity_poly.type
_entity_poly.pdbx_seq_one_letter_code
_entity_poly.pdbx_strand_id
1 'polypeptide(L)'
;MNALTRGVLAAAAMTAVQGLRAADTMLIEAEDFQFHGAWMKVGDAAASGRSYLHVPHDARDSRYDAVTRVTLDADGDYAFWVRSRDFAQDRPKMRRFALRV
;
A
#
# COMPACT_ATOMS: atom_id res chain seq x y z
N MET A 1 -32.60 28.46 -54.86
CA MET A 1 -31.62 27.46 -55.35
C MET A 1 -30.47 27.42 -54.35
N ASN A 2 -30.14 26.22 -53.87
CA ASN A 2 -29.31 25.89 -52.70
C ASN A 2 -27.83 26.29 -52.80
N ALA A 3 -27.24 26.65 -51.64
CA ALA A 3 -25.93 26.20 -51.13
C ALA A 3 -25.66 26.95 -49.80
N LEU A 4 -26.12 26.49 -48.62
CA LEU A 4 -25.45 25.58 -47.69
C LEU A 4 -23.92 25.74 -47.56
N THR A 5 -23.48 25.76 -46.29
CA THR A 5 -22.12 25.66 -45.73
C THR A 5 -21.26 26.94 -45.82
N ARG A 6 -20.72 27.48 -44.73
CA ARG A 6 -19.88 26.80 -43.73
C ARG A 6 -20.06 27.43 -42.34
N GLY A 7 -20.51 26.62 -41.39
CA GLY A 7 -20.54 26.97 -39.97
C GLY A 7 -19.14 26.94 -39.37
N VAL A 8 -18.79 28.00 -38.64
CA VAL A 8 -17.64 28.02 -37.74
C VAL A 8 -18.08 27.29 -36.47
N LEU A 9 -17.69 26.02 -36.32
CA LEU A 9 -17.80 25.32 -35.06
C LEU A 9 -16.48 25.43 -34.31
N ALA A 10 -16.49 26.28 -33.30
CA ALA A 10 -15.54 26.25 -32.21
C ALA A 10 -15.66 24.89 -31.49
N ALA A 11 -14.57 24.15 -31.41
CA ALA A 11 -14.42 23.06 -30.47
C ALA A 11 -12.99 23.12 -29.93
N ALA A 12 -12.80 23.96 -28.90
CA ALA A 12 -11.65 23.87 -28.02
C ALA A 12 -11.74 22.53 -27.28
N ALA A 13 -11.10 21.50 -27.83
CA ALA A 13 -10.90 20.24 -27.14
C ALA A 13 -9.84 20.43 -26.05
N MET A 14 -10.25 21.04 -24.93
CA MET A 14 -9.59 20.81 -23.64
C MET A 14 -9.81 19.34 -23.27
N THR A 15 -9.01 18.45 -23.83
CA THR A 15 -8.80 17.14 -23.23
C THR A 15 -7.78 17.36 -22.13
N ALA A 16 -8.30 17.54 -20.91
CA ALA A 16 -7.51 17.49 -19.70
C ALA A 16 -6.62 16.24 -19.77
N VAL A 17 -5.31 16.44 -19.93
CA VAL A 17 -4.34 15.44 -19.51
C VAL A 17 -4.45 15.43 -18.00
N GLN A 18 -5.44 14.70 -17.49
CA GLN A 18 -5.48 14.36 -16.08
C GLN A 18 -4.23 13.52 -15.86
N GLY A 19 -3.23 14.14 -15.24
CA GLY A 19 -2.00 13.49 -14.90
C GLY A 19 -2.31 12.17 -14.21
N LEU A 20 -1.73 11.09 -14.72
CA LEU A 20 -1.48 9.89 -13.93
C LEU A 20 -0.69 10.37 -12.71
N ARG A 21 -1.38 10.74 -11.63
CA ARG A 21 -0.73 10.89 -10.34
C ARG A 21 -0.19 9.50 -10.04
N ALA A 22 1.13 9.39 -9.91
CA ALA A 22 1.73 8.21 -9.32
C ALA A 22 0.94 7.93 -8.04
N ALA A 23 0.38 6.74 -7.91
CA ALA A 23 -0.28 6.37 -6.67
C ALA A 23 0.77 6.54 -5.55
N ASP A 24 0.51 7.45 -4.61
CA ASP A 24 1.40 7.68 -3.48
C ASP A 24 1.54 6.33 -2.75
N THR A 25 2.70 5.71 -2.93
CA THR A 25 2.99 4.40 -2.38
C THR A 25 3.63 4.61 -1.02
N MET A 26 2.93 4.20 0.02
CA MET A 26 3.45 4.23 1.37
C MET A 26 4.08 2.88 1.71
N LEU A 27 5.33 2.92 2.16
CA LEU A 27 6.05 1.78 2.73
C LEU A 27 6.24 2.03 4.23
N ILE A 28 5.90 1.05 5.05
CA ILE A 28 6.12 1.08 6.49
C ILE A 28 6.92 -0.17 6.85
N GLU A 29 8.11 0.02 7.40
CA GLU A 29 8.91 -1.08 7.93
C GLU A 29 8.29 -1.57 9.25
N ALA A 30 8.21 -2.89 9.43
CA ALA A 30 7.56 -3.46 10.62
C ALA A 30 8.29 -3.03 11.91
N GLU A 31 9.61 -2.94 11.86
CA GLU A 31 10.44 -2.47 12.97
C GLU A 31 10.17 -1.03 13.41
N ASP A 32 9.50 -0.22 12.59
CA ASP A 32 9.14 1.17 12.87
C ASP A 32 7.71 1.30 13.41
N PHE A 33 7.04 0.18 13.70
CA PHE A 33 5.72 0.21 14.33
C PHE A 33 5.76 0.93 15.69
N GLN A 34 4.73 1.74 15.97
CA GLN A 34 4.64 2.51 17.21
C GLN A 34 4.60 1.61 18.46
N PHE A 35 3.99 0.43 18.35
CA PHE A 35 3.88 -0.54 19.42
C PHE A 35 4.29 -1.91 18.91
N HIS A 36 5.34 -2.50 19.49
CA HIS A 36 5.80 -3.84 19.10
C HIS A 36 5.07 -4.97 19.84
N GLY A 37 4.28 -4.66 20.87
CA GLY A 37 3.72 -5.68 21.74
C GLY A 37 4.85 -6.53 22.35
N ALA A 38 4.80 -7.84 22.14
CA ALA A 38 5.86 -8.78 22.51
C ALA A 38 6.71 -9.24 21.31
N TRP A 39 6.60 -8.59 20.14
CA TRP A 39 7.49 -8.84 19.01
C TRP A 39 8.85 -8.20 19.28
N MET A 40 9.90 -8.87 18.81
CA MET A 40 11.27 -8.44 18.93
C MET A 40 11.81 -8.08 17.55
N LYS A 41 12.58 -6.99 17.49
CA LYS A 41 13.35 -6.64 16.29
C LYS A 41 14.51 -7.61 16.12
N VAL A 42 14.56 -8.29 14.98
CA VAL A 42 15.62 -9.26 14.64
C VAL A 42 16.34 -8.80 13.39
N GLY A 43 17.67 -8.87 13.40
CA GLY A 43 18.50 -8.52 12.24
C GLY A 43 18.43 -9.58 11.13
N ASP A 44 18.34 -9.12 9.88
CA ASP A 44 18.35 -9.97 8.68
C ASP A 44 18.88 -9.17 7.48
N ALA A 45 19.98 -9.62 6.88
CA ALA A 45 20.56 -8.98 5.71
C ALA A 45 19.66 -9.02 4.46
N ALA A 46 18.69 -9.95 4.41
CA ALA A 46 17.74 -10.07 3.31
C ALA A 46 16.48 -9.20 3.49
N ALA A 47 16.26 -8.63 4.68
CA ALA A 47 15.15 -7.74 4.95
C ALA A 47 15.43 -6.31 4.47
N SER A 48 14.38 -5.58 4.08
CA SER A 48 14.44 -4.12 3.99
C SER A 48 14.75 -3.55 5.38
N GLY A 49 15.46 -2.44 5.46
CA GLY A 49 15.92 -1.91 6.77
C GLY A 49 16.96 -2.79 7.50
N ARG A 50 17.30 -3.98 6.98
CA ARG A 50 18.17 -5.02 7.59
C ARG A 50 17.58 -5.65 8.87
N SER A 51 16.28 -5.54 9.08
CA SER A 51 15.59 -6.15 10.22
C SER A 51 14.12 -6.46 9.93
N TYR A 52 13.49 -7.19 10.83
CA TYR A 52 12.04 -7.45 10.82
C TYR A 52 11.56 -7.67 12.25
N LEU A 53 10.24 -7.58 12.49
CA LEU A 53 9.65 -8.00 13.75
C LEU A 53 9.38 -9.50 13.75
N HIS A 54 9.70 -10.15 14.87
CA HIS A 54 9.48 -11.57 15.10
C HIS A 54 8.84 -11.82 16.46
N VAL A 55 7.91 -12.78 16.52
CA VAL A 55 7.32 -13.26 17.77
C VAL A 55 7.42 -14.79 17.82
N PRO A 56 7.56 -15.41 19.02
CA PRO A 56 7.53 -16.86 19.15
C PRO A 56 6.28 -17.48 18.53
N HIS A 57 6.44 -18.70 17.98
CA HIS A 57 5.40 -19.37 17.21
C HIS A 57 4.12 -19.67 18.02
N ASP A 58 4.17 -19.63 19.34
CA ASP A 58 3.13 -19.95 20.31
C ASP A 58 2.44 -18.71 20.87
N ALA A 59 2.80 -17.51 20.40
CA ALA A 59 2.03 -16.31 20.64
C ALA A 59 0.64 -16.46 19.99
N ARG A 60 -0.42 -16.38 20.81
CA ARG A 60 -1.80 -16.67 20.40
C ARG A 60 -2.82 -15.63 20.86
N ASP A 61 -2.41 -14.65 21.66
CA ASP A 61 -3.32 -13.63 22.21
C ASP A 61 -2.92 -12.21 21.78
N SER A 62 -3.85 -11.27 21.90
CA SER A 62 -3.69 -9.91 21.38
C SER A 62 -2.67 -9.06 22.15
N ARG A 63 -2.18 -9.50 23.33
CA ARG A 63 -1.10 -8.79 24.04
C ARG A 63 0.21 -8.88 23.28
N TYR A 64 0.30 -9.85 22.38
CA TYR A 64 1.42 -10.00 21.48
C TYR A 64 1.31 -9.12 20.24
N ASP A 65 0.21 -8.44 19.94
CA ASP A 65 0.06 -7.77 18.64
C ASP A 65 1.01 -6.57 18.50
N ALA A 66 1.75 -6.54 17.39
CA ALA A 66 2.47 -5.35 16.93
C ALA A 66 1.52 -4.47 16.12
N VAL A 67 1.41 -3.20 16.49
CA VAL A 67 0.43 -2.26 15.93
C VAL A 67 1.08 -0.93 15.60
N THR A 68 0.71 -0.38 14.45
CA THR A 68 1.02 1.00 14.08
C THR A 68 -0.23 1.69 13.55
N ARG A 69 -0.32 3.00 13.73
CA ARG A 69 -1.38 3.81 13.13
C ARG A 69 -0.88 4.39 11.81
N VAL A 70 -1.71 4.28 10.80
CA VAL A 70 -1.51 4.88 9.49
C VAL A 70 -2.57 5.95 9.27
N THR A 71 -2.16 7.09 8.72
CA THR A 71 -3.10 8.11 8.23
C THR A 71 -3.18 8.00 6.72
N LEU A 72 -4.41 8.00 6.18
CA LEU A 72 -4.68 8.05 4.75
C LEU A 72 -5.28 9.42 4.44
N ASP A 73 -4.72 10.12 3.46
CA ASP A 73 -5.06 11.52 3.18
C ASP A 73 -6.28 11.70 2.26
N ALA A 74 -6.86 10.59 1.78
CA ALA A 74 -8.04 10.58 0.93
C ALA A 74 -8.90 9.33 1.17
N ASP A 75 -10.20 9.43 0.92
CA ASP A 75 -11.08 8.27 0.88
C ASP A 75 -10.84 7.48 -0.42
N GLY A 76 -10.88 6.15 -0.37
CA GLY A 76 -10.71 5.31 -1.56
C GLY A 76 -10.39 3.85 -1.28
N ASP A 77 -10.18 3.10 -2.36
CA ASP A 77 -9.78 1.70 -2.29
C ASP A 77 -8.26 1.57 -2.22
N TYR A 78 -7.76 0.88 -1.20
CA TYR A 78 -6.33 0.68 -0.99
C TYR A 78 -5.93 -0.79 -1.17
N ALA A 79 -4.88 -1.01 -1.97
CA ALA A 79 -4.22 -2.30 -2.02
C ALA A 79 -3.17 -2.37 -0.90
N PHE A 80 -3.46 -3.14 0.14
CA PHE A 80 -2.51 -3.41 1.21
C PHE A 80 -1.64 -4.61 0.83
N TRP A 81 -0.34 -4.54 1.12
CA TRP A 81 0.52 -5.71 0.99
C TRP A 81 1.47 -5.89 2.16
N VAL A 82 1.84 -7.14 2.42
CA VAL A 82 2.76 -7.52 3.52
C VAL A 82 3.85 -8.43 3.00
N ARG A 83 5.07 -8.25 3.50
CA ARG A 83 6.19 -9.17 3.32
C ARG A 83 6.57 -9.75 4.69
N SER A 84 6.51 -11.08 4.83
CA SER A 84 6.87 -11.80 6.06
C SER A 84 7.65 -13.10 5.73
N ARG A 85 8.43 -13.60 6.68
CA ARG A 85 9.15 -14.89 6.59
C ARG A 85 8.21 -16.09 6.61
N ASP A 86 7.08 -16.01 7.31
CA ASP A 86 6.17 -17.15 7.50
C ASP A 86 5.61 -17.68 6.18
N PHE A 87 5.61 -16.84 5.14
CA PHE A 87 5.15 -17.22 3.81
C PHE A 87 6.25 -17.78 2.90
N ALA A 88 7.49 -17.91 3.37
CA ALA A 88 8.61 -18.31 2.51
C ALA A 88 8.45 -19.71 1.90
N GLN A 89 7.68 -20.60 2.54
CA GLN A 89 7.56 -22.01 2.16
C GLN A 89 6.26 -22.32 1.41
N ASP A 90 5.12 -21.78 1.85
CA ASP A 90 3.80 -22.09 1.26
C ASP A 90 3.45 -21.16 0.09
N ARG A 91 3.79 -19.87 0.18
CA ARG A 91 3.52 -18.86 -0.85
C ARG A 91 4.50 -17.68 -0.71
N PRO A 92 5.75 -17.86 -1.16
CA PRO A 92 6.81 -16.86 -0.98
C PRO A 92 6.41 -15.53 -1.64
N LYS A 93 6.81 -14.40 -1.00
CA LYS A 93 6.66 -12.99 -1.44
C LYS A 93 5.43 -12.25 -0.88
N MET A 94 5.12 -11.09 -1.47
CA MET A 94 4.08 -10.15 -1.02
C MET A 94 2.69 -10.79 -0.95
N ARG A 95 2.03 -10.65 0.19
CA ARG A 95 0.58 -10.89 0.33
C ARG A 95 -0.19 -9.65 -0.01
N ARG A 96 -1.31 -9.75 -0.71
CA ARG A 96 -2.22 -8.62 -0.94
C ARG A 96 -3.50 -8.83 -0.14
N PHE A 97 -3.95 -7.77 0.52
CA PHE A 97 -5.23 -7.71 1.19
C PHE A 97 -5.98 -6.48 0.66
N ALA A 98 -7.31 -6.58 0.56
CA ALA A 98 -8.15 -5.44 0.24
C ALA A 98 -8.61 -4.79 1.54
N LEU A 99 -8.37 -3.49 1.69
CA LEU A 99 -8.93 -2.69 2.77
C LEU A 99 -9.86 -1.65 2.17
N ARG A 100 -11.10 -1.62 2.66
CA ARG A 100 -12.08 -0.59 2.33
C ARG A 100 -12.22 0.34 3.54
N VAL A 101 -11.98 1.63 3.33
CA VAL A 101 -12.07 2.69 4.35
C VAL A 101 -13.30 3.54 4.06
#